data_AF-A0A1E7L6Y2-F1
#
_entry.id   AF-A0A1E7L6Y2-F1
#
_cell.length_a   1.000
_cell.length_b   1.000
_cell.length_c   1.000
_cell.angle_alpha   90.00
_cell.angle_beta   90.00
_cell.angle_gamma   90.00
#
_symmetry.space_group_name_H-M   'P 1'
#
loop_
_entity.id
_entity.type
_entity.pdbx_description
1 polymer ?
#
loop_
_entity_poly.entity_id
_entity_poly.type
_entity_poly.pdbx_seq_one_letter_code
_entity_poly.pdbx_strand_id
1 'polypeptide(L)'
;MSTDTATDTGPVTGSGTAADTAASTSTSTGTGTGTGTGTGSGETADAQDAAGARPRIDELDARIIALVQERRTVSAGIQQARIAAGGTRVHLAREMEILDRYRGELGRHGTQLAMTLLTLCRGRL
;
A
#
# COMPACT_ATOMS: atom_id res chain seq x y z
N MET A 1 23.44 22.17 -58.06
CA MET A 1 23.32 21.55 -56.74
C MET A 1 24.03 22.45 -55.74
N SER A 2 23.34 23.51 -55.32
CA SER A 2 23.89 24.59 -54.51
C SER A 2 22.91 24.91 -53.38
N THR A 3 23.38 24.77 -52.14
CA THR A 3 23.38 25.75 -51.03
C THR A 3 23.38 24.97 -49.72
N ASP A 4 24.57 24.90 -49.13
CA ASP A 4 24.81 24.57 -47.74
C ASP A 4 24.81 25.91 -46.97
N THR A 5 23.89 26.08 -46.02
CA THR A 5 23.81 27.27 -45.15
C THR A 5 23.48 26.82 -43.73
N ALA A 6 24.43 27.10 -42.84
CA ALA A 6 24.42 26.90 -41.41
C ALA A 6 23.62 27.95 -40.63
N THR A 7 23.03 27.56 -39.49
CA THR A 7 22.69 28.44 -38.34
C THR A 7 22.51 27.52 -37.12
N ASP A 8 23.45 27.49 -36.17
CA ASP A 8 23.49 28.30 -34.94
C ASP A 8 22.98 27.52 -33.72
N THR A 9 23.87 27.27 -32.77
CA THR A 9 23.51 26.89 -31.40
C THR A 9 24.58 27.48 -30.50
N GLY A 10 24.32 28.70 -30.03
CA GLY A 10 25.19 29.40 -29.09
C GLY A 10 25.28 28.70 -27.73
N PRO A 11 26.43 28.78 -27.04
CA PRO A 11 26.55 28.44 -25.64
C PRO A 11 26.74 29.71 -24.80
N VAL A 12 25.91 29.91 -23.77
CA VAL A 12 26.29 30.71 -22.58
C VAL A 12 25.15 30.71 -21.57
N THR A 13 25.38 30.16 -20.38
CA THR A 13 24.73 30.66 -19.16
C THR A 13 25.78 30.71 -18.08
N GLY A 14 26.15 31.95 -17.74
CA GLY A 14 27.08 32.30 -16.69
C GLY A 14 26.45 32.24 -15.31
N SER A 15 27.33 32.02 -14.34
CA SER A 15 27.14 32.16 -12.90
C SER A 15 26.94 33.64 -12.50
N GLY A 16 26.11 33.89 -11.48
CA GLY A 16 26.01 35.19 -10.82
C GLY A 16 25.13 35.16 -9.56
N THR A 17 25.76 35.41 -8.42
CA THR A 17 25.32 35.21 -7.03
C THR A 17 24.64 36.44 -6.41
N ALA A 18 23.93 36.20 -5.28
CA ALA A 18 23.51 37.13 -4.20
C ALA A 18 22.35 38.08 -4.51
N ALA A 19 21.47 38.45 -3.59
CA ALA A 19 21.06 38.07 -2.23
C ALA A 19 19.91 39.06 -1.91
N ASP A 20 18.78 38.64 -1.34
CA ASP A 20 18.13 39.46 -0.30
C ASP A 20 17.10 38.69 0.54
N THR A 21 17.14 39.11 1.80
CA THR A 21 16.41 38.89 3.02
C THR A 21 14.88 38.95 2.91
N ALA A 22 14.19 37.99 3.54
CA ALA A 22 13.03 38.27 4.40
C ALA A 22 12.67 37.05 5.24
N ALA A 23 12.81 37.22 6.55
CA ALA A 23 12.39 36.31 7.60
C ALA A 23 10.88 36.09 7.62
N SER A 24 10.45 34.88 7.98
CA SER A 24 9.15 34.65 8.62
C SER A 24 9.24 33.40 9.50
N THR A 25 9.53 33.66 10.77
CA THR A 25 9.41 32.74 11.89
C THR A 25 7.94 32.50 12.19
N SER A 26 7.53 31.24 12.29
CA SER A 26 6.29 30.86 12.97
C SER A 26 6.49 29.47 13.58
N THR A 27 7.03 29.46 14.80
CA THR A 27 7.04 28.30 15.69
C THR A 27 5.99 28.55 16.75
N SER A 28 4.85 27.87 16.63
CA SER A 28 3.81 27.85 17.64
C SER A 28 4.17 26.84 18.73
N THR A 29 4.83 27.29 19.80
CA THR A 29 5.00 26.52 21.03
C THR A 29 3.76 26.70 21.90
N GLY A 30 2.85 25.73 21.87
CA GLY A 30 1.75 25.61 22.82
C GLY A 30 2.16 24.71 23.99
N THR A 31 2.83 25.27 24.99
CA THR A 31 3.10 24.57 26.26
C THR A 31 1.90 24.75 27.19
N GLY A 32 0.98 23.79 27.14
CA GLY A 32 -0.05 23.61 28.16
C GLY A 32 0.48 22.70 29.27
N THR A 33 1.11 23.28 30.30
CA THR A 33 1.48 22.57 31.53
C THR A 33 0.23 22.35 32.37
N GLY A 34 -0.45 21.23 32.13
CA GLY A 34 -1.42 20.65 33.06
C GLY A 34 -0.76 19.53 33.86
N THR A 35 -0.22 19.87 35.03
CA THR A 35 0.31 18.89 36.00
C THR A 35 -0.86 18.12 36.62
N GLY A 36 -1.27 17.04 35.97
CA GLY A 36 -2.08 15.98 36.54
C GLY A 36 -1.18 14.78 36.86
N THR A 37 -0.62 14.76 38.07
CA THR A 37 0.15 13.64 38.61
C THR A 37 -0.80 12.46 38.85
N GLY A 38 -0.68 11.41 38.03
CA GLY A 38 -1.46 10.18 38.18
C GLY A 38 -0.97 9.05 37.28
N THR A 39 -0.03 8.25 37.80
CA THR A 39 0.21 6.84 37.42
C THR A 39 0.92 6.54 36.10
N GLY A 40 2.18 6.97 35.98
CA GLY A 40 3.15 6.50 34.98
C GLY A 40 3.85 5.18 35.36
N SER A 41 3.10 4.13 35.72
CA SER A 41 3.66 2.78 35.94
C SER A 41 3.08 1.70 35.01
N GLY A 42 2.11 2.01 34.14
CA GLY A 42 1.59 1.09 33.13
C GLY A 42 2.19 1.27 31.73
N GLU A 43 2.65 2.48 31.40
CA GLU A 43 2.97 2.85 30.01
C GLU A 43 4.26 2.20 29.47
N THR A 44 5.21 1.84 30.33
CA THR A 44 6.48 1.20 29.91
C THR A 44 6.36 -0.31 29.71
N ALA A 45 5.49 -0.98 30.48
CA ALA A 45 5.24 -2.42 30.34
C ALA A 45 4.42 -2.70 29.06
N ASP A 46 3.36 -1.93 28.83
CA ASP A 46 2.56 -2.02 27.59
C ASP A 46 3.39 -1.70 26.34
N ALA A 47 4.35 -0.77 26.44
CA ALA A 47 5.25 -0.44 25.34
C ALA A 47 6.26 -1.56 25.02
N GLN A 48 6.77 -2.28 26.02
CA GLN A 48 7.65 -3.44 25.81
C GLN A 48 6.90 -4.66 25.25
N ASP A 49 5.69 -4.93 25.73
CA ASP A 49 4.84 -6.00 25.18
C ASP A 49 4.37 -5.68 23.75
N ALA A 50 4.02 -4.42 23.47
CA ALA A 50 3.71 -3.97 22.11
C ALA A 50 4.94 -3.96 21.19
N ALA A 51 6.15 -3.67 21.70
CA ALA A 51 7.39 -3.71 20.92
C ALA A 51 7.74 -5.13 20.48
N GLY A 52 7.46 -6.14 21.30
CA GLY A 52 7.59 -7.55 20.92
C GLY A 52 6.51 -8.04 19.93
N ALA A 53 5.31 -7.45 20.00
CA ALA A 53 4.18 -7.84 19.14
C ALA A 53 4.28 -7.32 17.69
N ARG A 54 4.87 -6.13 17.46
CA ARG A 54 4.98 -5.52 16.12
C ARG A 54 5.78 -6.37 15.12
N PRO A 55 7.01 -6.86 15.44
CA PRO A 55 7.73 -7.76 14.54
C PRO A 55 6.94 -9.03 14.20
N ARG A 56 6.15 -9.54 15.14
CA ARG A 56 5.31 -10.71 14.89
C ARG A 56 4.17 -10.42 13.91
N ILE A 57 3.59 -9.22 13.96
CA ILE A 57 2.63 -8.75 12.97
C ILE A 57 3.30 -8.65 11.60
N ASP A 58 4.50 -8.08 11.52
CA ASP A 58 5.25 -7.96 10.26
C ASP A 58 5.53 -9.34 9.62
N GLU A 59 5.90 -10.34 10.43
CA GLU A 59 6.07 -11.73 9.98
C GLU A 59 4.76 -12.38 9.51
N LEU A 60 3.64 -12.07 10.16
CA LEU A 60 2.32 -12.54 9.75
C LEU A 60 1.92 -11.90 8.44
N ASP A 61 2.12 -10.59 8.29
CA ASP A 61 1.80 -9.84 7.09
C ASP A 61 2.64 -10.30 5.90
N ALA A 62 3.94 -10.55 6.09
CA ALA A 62 4.80 -11.12 5.06
C ALA A 62 4.26 -12.48 4.58
N ARG A 63 3.80 -13.34 5.49
CA ARG A 63 3.19 -14.63 5.14
C ARG A 63 1.84 -14.47 4.44
N ILE A 64 1.00 -13.54 4.90
CA ILE A 64 -0.29 -13.24 4.25
C ILE A 64 -0.05 -12.76 2.82
N ILE A 65 0.90 -11.85 2.60
CA ILE A 65 1.26 -11.35 1.26
C ILE A 65 1.72 -12.50 0.36
N ALA A 66 2.62 -13.36 0.85
CA ALA A 66 3.10 -14.52 0.10
C ALA A 66 1.93 -15.45 -0.30
N LEU A 67 1.04 -15.77 0.65
CA LEU A 67 -0.14 -16.61 0.40
C LEU A 67 -1.10 -15.98 -0.62
N VAL A 68 -1.29 -14.66 -0.57
CA VAL A 68 -2.15 -13.95 -1.53
C VAL A 68 -1.54 -13.98 -2.93
N GLN A 69 -0.23 -13.82 -3.05
CA GLN A 69 0.49 -13.93 -4.33
C GLN A 69 0.39 -15.35 -4.91
N GLU A 70 0.61 -16.38 -4.09
CA GLU A 70 0.45 -17.78 -4.50
C GLU A 70 -0.99 -18.05 -4.96
N ARG A 71 -1.99 -17.64 -4.18
CA ARG A 71 -3.41 -17.76 -4.53
C ARG A 71 -3.72 -17.09 -5.86
N ARG A 72 -3.12 -15.93 -6.15
CA ARG A 72 -3.28 -15.23 -7.43
C ARG A 72 -2.73 -16.05 -8.59
N THR A 73 -1.52 -16.60 -8.45
CA THR A 73 -0.89 -17.45 -9.47
C THR A 73 -1.75 -18.68 -9.78
N VAL A 74 -2.22 -19.38 -8.74
CA VAL A 74 -3.12 -20.54 -8.90
C VAL A 74 -4.43 -20.13 -9.57
N SER A 75 -5.03 -19.01 -9.15
CA SER A 75 -6.29 -18.52 -9.72
C SER A 75 -6.15 -18.13 -11.20
N ALA A 76 -5.00 -17.57 -11.59
CA ALA A 76 -4.71 -17.23 -12.98
C ALA A 76 -4.58 -18.50 -13.85
N GLY A 77 -3.88 -19.53 -13.35
CA GLY A 77 -3.76 -20.82 -14.04
C GLY A 77 -5.13 -21.48 -14.29
N ILE A 78 -6.01 -21.47 -13.29
CA ILE A 78 -7.38 -22.00 -13.40
C ILE A 78 -8.20 -21.21 -14.43
N GLN A 79 -8.14 -19.87 -14.38
CA GLN A 79 -8.85 -19.02 -15.34
C GLN A 79 -8.36 -19.25 -16.77
N GLN A 80 -7.05 -19.35 -16.98
CA GLN A 80 -6.46 -19.60 -18.28
C GLN A 80 -6.92 -20.95 -18.86
N ALA A 81 -6.87 -22.01 -18.05
CA ALA A 81 -7.34 -23.34 -18.45
C ALA A 81 -8.83 -23.33 -18.85
N ARG A 82 -9.66 -22.58 -18.12
CA ARG A 82 -11.09 -22.49 -18.40
C ARG A 82 -11.39 -21.71 -19.68
N ILE A 83 -10.72 -20.58 -19.89
CA ILE A 83 -10.86 -19.79 -21.12
C ILE A 83 -10.40 -20.63 -22.32
N ALA A 84 -9.30 -21.38 -22.19
CA ALA A 84 -8.82 -22.30 -23.22
C ALA A 84 -9.85 -23.40 -23.55
N ALA A 85 -10.65 -23.82 -22.58
CA ALA A 85 -11.76 -24.75 -22.77
C ALA A 85 -13.06 -24.09 -23.28
N GLY A 86 -13.04 -22.80 -23.65
CA GLY A 86 -14.22 -22.07 -24.13
C GLY A 86 -15.18 -21.60 -23.05
N GLY A 87 -14.79 -21.69 -21.78
CA GLY A 87 -15.60 -21.24 -20.64
C GLY A 87 -15.44 -19.76 -20.30
N THR A 88 -16.27 -19.28 -19.37
CA THR A 88 -16.25 -17.90 -18.88
C THR A 88 -15.12 -17.64 -17.89
N ARG A 89 -14.60 -16.41 -17.83
CA ARG A 89 -13.52 -16.03 -16.90
C ARG A 89 -13.92 -16.18 -15.41
N VAL A 90 -15.22 -16.08 -15.10
CA VAL A 90 -15.75 -16.08 -13.72
C VAL A 90 -16.64 -17.31 -13.47
N HIS A 91 -16.50 -17.92 -12.29
CA HIS A 91 -17.39 -19.01 -11.83
C HIS A 91 -18.13 -18.58 -10.56
N LEU A 92 -19.33 -18.05 -10.74
CA LEU A 92 -20.11 -17.38 -9.69
C LEU A 92 -20.35 -18.26 -8.46
N ALA A 93 -20.69 -19.54 -8.65
CA ALA A 93 -20.92 -20.47 -7.55
C ALA A 93 -19.68 -20.60 -6.64
N ARG A 94 -18.48 -20.70 -7.24
CA ARG A 94 -17.23 -20.77 -6.47
C ARG A 94 -16.90 -19.44 -5.79
N GLU A 95 -17.23 -18.30 -6.40
CA GLU A 95 -17.04 -17.01 -5.74
C GLU A 95 -17.94 -16.88 -4.50
N MET A 96 -19.19 -17.33 -4.59
CA MET A 96 -20.12 -17.35 -3.44
C MET A 96 -19.60 -18.24 -2.31
N GLU A 97 -19.11 -19.45 -2.60
CA GLU A 97 -18.48 -20.31 -1.58
C GLU A 97 -17.30 -19.64 -0.87
N ILE A 98 -16.52 -18.84 -1.59
CA ILE A 98 -15.38 -18.10 -1.02
C ILE A 98 -15.89 -16.99 -0.10
N LEU A 99 -16.92 -16.24 -0.52
CA LEU A 99 -17.52 -15.20 0.32
C LEU A 99 -18.08 -15.79 1.61
N ASP A 100 -18.78 -16.92 1.53
CA ASP A 100 -19.35 -17.59 2.70
C ASP A 100 -18.26 -18.11 3.65
N ARG A 101 -17.19 -18.72 3.12
CA ARG A 101 -16.05 -19.16 3.93
C ARG A 101 -15.43 -17.99 4.71
N TYR A 102 -15.12 -16.89 4.03
CA TYR A 102 -14.50 -15.74 4.70
C TYR A 102 -15.45 -15.08 5.69
N ARG A 103 -16.75 -15.02 5.38
CA ARG A 103 -17.77 -14.52 6.29
C ARG A 103 -17.91 -15.40 7.54
N GLY A 104 -17.81 -16.72 7.39
CA GLY A 104 -17.88 -17.66 8.51
C GLY A 104 -16.71 -17.50 9.48
N GLU A 105 -15.49 -17.33 8.95
CA GLU A 105 -14.26 -17.25 9.77
C GLU A 105 -13.99 -15.85 10.34
N LEU A 106 -14.31 -14.79 9.59
CA LEU A 106 -13.93 -13.40 9.91
C LEU A 106 -15.15 -12.49 10.16
N GLY A 107 -16.35 -13.05 10.16
CA GLY A 107 -17.60 -12.31 10.35
C GLY A 107 -17.85 -11.27 9.26
N ARG A 108 -18.35 -10.09 9.66
CA ARG A 108 -18.76 -9.02 8.72
C ARG A 108 -17.61 -8.49 7.87
N HIS A 109 -16.40 -8.41 8.42
CA HIS A 109 -15.23 -7.92 7.68
C HIS A 109 -14.68 -8.96 6.69
N GLY A 110 -15.00 -10.25 6.90
CA GLY A 110 -14.60 -11.33 5.99
C GLY A 110 -15.08 -11.15 4.56
N THR A 111 -16.33 -10.72 4.37
CA THR A 111 -16.88 -10.48 3.03
C THR A 111 -16.11 -9.39 2.28
N GLN A 112 -15.71 -8.30 2.95
CA GLN A 112 -14.93 -7.22 2.32
C GLN A 112 -13.53 -7.68 1.93
N LEU A 113 -12.88 -8.48 2.78
CA LEU A 113 -11.58 -9.07 2.48
C LEU A 113 -11.67 -10.02 1.28
N ALA A 114 -12.67 -10.90 1.26
CA ALA A 114 -12.87 -11.83 0.15
C ALA A 114 -13.15 -11.12 -1.18
N MET A 115 -13.98 -10.06 -1.17
CA MET A 115 -14.24 -9.24 -2.37
C MET A 115 -12.95 -8.59 -2.91
N THR A 116 -12.10 -8.09 -2.01
CA THR A 116 -10.78 -7.53 -2.38
C THR A 116 -9.90 -8.61 -3.01
N LEU A 117 -9.80 -9.79 -2.38
CA LEU A 117 -9.00 -10.91 -2.90
C LEU A 117 -9.49 -11.42 -4.26
N LEU A 118 -10.79 -11.55 -4.46
CA LEU A 118 -11.38 -11.93 -5.74
C LEU A 118 -11.06 -10.88 -6.81
N THR A 119 -11.13 -9.60 -6.47
CA THR A 119 -10.78 -8.49 -7.38
C THR A 119 -9.30 -8.51 -7.76
N LEU A 120 -8.40 -8.78 -6.82
CA LEU A 120 -6.97 -8.92 -7.10
C LEU A 120 -6.67 -10.12 -8.02
N CYS A 121 -7.38 -11.23 -7.88
CA CYS A 121 -7.10 -12.47 -8.60
C CYS A 121 -7.66 -12.52 -10.03
N ARG A 122 -8.75 -11.80 -10.31
CA ARG A 122 -9.36 -11.77 -11.66
C ARG A 122 -8.75 -10.72 -12.60
N GLY A 123 -7.87 -9.84 -12.09
CA GLY A 123 -7.41 -8.66 -12.80
C GLY A 123 -8.50 -7.57 -12.83
N ARG A 124 -8.10 -6.31 -12.98
CA ARG A 124 -9.07 -5.22 -13.12
C ARG A 124 -9.84 -5.46 -14.44
N LEU A 125 -11.16 -5.56 -14.35
CA LEU A 125 -12.05 -5.53 -15.53
C LEU A 125 -11.88 -4.21 -16.26
#